data_AF-W2UMU2-F1
#
_entry.id   AF-W2UMU2-F1
#
_cell.length_a   1.000
_cell.length_b   1.000
_cell.length_c   1.000
_cell.angle_alpha   90.00
_cell.angle_beta   90.00
_cell.angle_gamma   90.00
#
_symmetry.space_group_name_H-M   'P 1'
#
loop_
_entity.id
_entity.type
_entity.pdbx_description
1 polymer ?
#
loop_
_entity_poly.entity_id
_entity_poly.type
_entity_poly.pdbx_seq_one_letter_code
_entity_poly.pdbx_strand_id
1 'polypeptide(L)'
;MVLICGVFFGIHWVTYFYALKLSTVAIGMLSIYTYPVITSFLEPVILKTGFQKSHLGLAVLVLTGVYFLVPEVSFKNDHFIAVVVGIISALFYAIRNILMKPKVARYDGSVLMFYQLLVIVVMLSPLLLFSDFLQVKTQLLPIAFLALITTTVGHTLLLMSFKHFSATTASIMSSVQPIYGILLGMLFLNEIPELHTIIGGLLILSAVFIESTRTMRTAKNS
;
A
#
# COMPACT_ATOMS: atom_id res chain seq x y z
N MET A 1 14.47 14.18 -6.15
CA MET A 1 13.52 13.09 -6.52
C MET A 1 13.51 11.96 -5.48
N VAL A 2 14.63 11.27 -5.22
CA VAL A 2 14.66 10.18 -4.21
C VAL A 2 14.24 10.67 -2.82
N LEU A 3 14.66 11.88 -2.42
CA LEU A 3 14.25 12.50 -1.15
C LEU A 3 12.73 12.69 -1.05
N ILE A 4 12.10 13.20 -2.11
CA ILE A 4 10.63 13.38 -2.16
C ILE A 4 9.92 12.03 -2.04
N CYS A 5 10.45 10.98 -2.65
CA CYS A 5 9.91 9.62 -2.50
C CYS A 5 10.06 9.10 -1.06
N GLY A 6 11.12 9.49 -0.36
CA GLY A 6 11.27 9.22 1.09
C GLY A 6 10.19 9.91 1.91
N VAL A 7 9.85 11.16 1.60
CA VAL A 7 8.74 11.89 2.24
C VAL A 7 7.40 11.19 1.97
N PHE A 8 7.09 10.87 0.72
CA PHE A 8 5.86 10.15 0.38
C PHE A 8 5.80 8.78 1.05
N PHE A 9 6.92 8.08 1.15
CA PHE A 9 6.98 6.79 1.83
C PHE A 9 6.72 6.92 3.33
N GLY A 10 7.28 7.95 3.98
CA GLY A 10 7.00 8.26 5.37
C GLY A 10 5.55 8.64 5.62
N ILE A 11 4.96 9.49 4.77
CA ILE A 11 3.54 9.87 4.88
C ILE A 11 2.66 8.62 4.74
N HIS A 12 2.94 7.79 3.75
CA HIS A 12 2.26 6.51 3.56
C HIS A 12 2.32 5.63 4.82
N TRP A 13 3.49 5.47 5.45
CA TRP A 13 3.60 4.67 6.67
C TRP A 13 2.78 5.24 7.82
N VAL A 14 2.93 6.53 8.11
CA VAL A 14 2.19 7.16 9.21
C VAL A 14 0.69 7.00 9.01
N THR A 15 0.20 7.28 7.80
CA THR A 15 -1.21 7.15 7.46
C THR A 15 -1.69 5.69 7.49
N TYR A 16 -0.89 4.74 7.00
CA TYR A 16 -1.25 3.32 7.03
C TYR A 16 -1.35 2.75 8.45
N PHE A 17 -0.33 3.00 9.28
CA PHE A 17 -0.35 2.54 10.67
C PHE A 17 -1.44 3.25 11.48
N TYR A 18 -1.76 4.50 11.17
CA TYR A 18 -2.90 5.19 11.78
C TYR A 18 -4.23 4.54 11.37
N ALA A 19 -4.41 4.18 10.10
CA ALA A 19 -5.60 3.45 9.63
C ALA A 19 -5.76 2.09 10.32
N LEU A 20 -4.67 1.34 10.50
CA LEU A 20 -4.66 0.07 11.24
C LEU A 20 -4.98 0.25 12.73
N LYS A 21 -4.65 1.40 13.32
CA LYS A 21 -4.95 1.68 14.73
C LYS A 21 -6.43 2.04 14.95
N LEU A 22 -7.05 2.68 13.97
CA LEU A 22 -8.45 3.10 14.03
C LEU A 22 -9.44 1.96 13.73
N SER A 23 -8.98 0.87 13.13
CA SER A 23 -9.86 -0.15 12.55
C SER A 23 -9.21 -1.53 12.56
N THR A 24 -9.82 -2.49 11.89
CA THR A 24 -9.29 -3.86 11.76
C THR A 24 -8.19 -3.94 10.70
N VAL A 25 -7.37 -4.99 10.78
CA VAL A 25 -6.39 -5.36 9.75
C VAL A 25 -7.07 -5.47 8.38
N ALA A 26 -8.28 -6.01 8.33
CA ALA A 26 -9.02 -6.13 7.07
C ALA A 26 -9.32 -4.78 6.43
N ILE A 27 -9.90 -3.83 7.17
CA ILE A 27 -10.23 -2.50 6.65
C ILE A 27 -8.95 -1.71 6.32
N GLY A 28 -7.93 -1.76 7.18
CA GLY A 28 -6.65 -1.09 6.94
C GLY A 28 -5.92 -1.63 5.71
N MET A 29 -5.88 -2.94 5.53
CA MET A 29 -5.27 -3.57 4.35
C MET A 29 -6.10 -3.32 3.08
N LEU A 30 -7.42 -3.47 3.12
CA LEU A 30 -8.24 -3.29 1.91
C LEU A 30 -8.26 -1.83 1.44
N SER A 31 -8.23 -0.86 2.37
CA SER A 31 -8.16 0.57 2.03
C SER A 31 -6.84 0.96 1.38
N ILE A 32 -5.69 0.50 1.90
CA ILE A 32 -4.39 0.75 1.27
C ILE A 32 -4.27 0.05 -0.08
N TYR A 33 -4.85 -1.16 -0.21
CA TYR A 33 -4.83 -1.95 -1.45
C TYR A 33 -5.77 -1.44 -2.55
N THR A 34 -6.31 -0.24 -2.40
CA THR A 34 -6.82 0.58 -3.51
C THR A 34 -5.68 1.15 -4.38
N TYR A 35 -4.43 1.15 -3.88
CA TYR A 35 -3.28 1.71 -4.58
C TYR A 35 -2.97 1.10 -5.97
N PRO A 36 -3.26 -0.17 -6.30
CA PRO A 36 -3.02 -0.70 -7.64
C PRO A 36 -3.87 0.01 -8.70
N VAL A 37 -5.13 0.32 -8.36
CA VAL A 37 -5.99 1.12 -9.23
C VAL A 37 -5.50 2.56 -9.29
N ILE A 38 -5.12 3.17 -8.16
CA ILE A 38 -4.53 4.51 -8.20
C ILE A 38 -3.26 4.52 -9.09
N THR A 39 -2.44 3.47 -8.99
CA THR A 39 -1.22 3.29 -9.78
C THR A 39 -1.52 3.17 -11.27
N SER A 40 -2.54 2.40 -11.65
CA SER A 40 -2.91 2.22 -13.07
C SER A 40 -3.39 3.51 -13.74
N PHE A 41 -3.97 4.44 -12.98
CA PHE A 41 -4.33 5.77 -13.47
C PHE A 41 -3.16 6.75 -13.45
N LEU A 42 -2.33 6.74 -12.40
CA LEU A 42 -1.25 7.71 -12.25
C LEU A 42 0.01 7.35 -13.05
N GLU A 43 0.32 6.07 -13.24
CA GLU A 43 1.52 5.64 -13.96
C GLU A 43 1.53 6.17 -15.40
N PRO A 44 0.44 6.06 -16.20
CA PRO A 44 0.36 6.66 -17.54
C PRO A 44 0.56 8.16 -17.57
N VAL A 45 0.01 8.87 -16.58
CA VAL A 45 0.10 10.35 -16.51
C VAL A 45 1.52 10.79 -16.14
N ILE A 46 2.10 10.18 -15.10
CA ILE A 46 3.41 10.58 -14.56
C ILE A 46 4.55 10.12 -15.47
N LEU A 47 4.49 8.90 -15.99
CA LEU A 47 5.52 8.34 -16.87
C LEU A 47 5.24 8.54 -18.35
N LYS A 48 4.12 9.21 -18.70
CA LYS A 48 3.70 9.50 -20.07
C LYS A 48 3.58 8.23 -20.93
N THR A 49 3.02 7.16 -20.36
CA THR A 49 2.71 5.92 -21.08
C THR A 49 1.24 5.92 -21.55
N GLY A 50 0.86 4.99 -22.43
CA GLY A 50 -0.52 4.90 -22.93
C GLY A 50 -1.52 4.50 -21.82
N PHE A 51 -2.65 5.21 -21.72
CA PHE A 51 -3.74 4.87 -20.80
C PHE A 51 -4.64 3.78 -21.38
N GLN A 52 -5.07 2.82 -20.53
CA GLN A 52 -5.98 1.76 -20.93
C GLN A 52 -7.40 2.03 -20.43
N LYS A 53 -8.37 2.17 -21.35
CA LYS A 53 -9.79 2.50 -21.02
C LYS A 53 -10.44 1.56 -20.02
N SER A 54 -9.98 0.31 -19.98
CA SER A 54 -10.40 -0.70 -19.02
C SER A 54 -10.17 -0.36 -17.56
N HIS A 55 -9.22 0.54 -17.25
CA HIS A 55 -8.99 0.99 -15.88
C HIS A 55 -10.22 1.70 -15.30
N LEU A 56 -11.08 2.28 -16.13
CA LEU A 56 -12.35 2.88 -15.70
C LEU A 56 -13.30 1.86 -15.06
N GLY A 57 -13.46 0.68 -15.66
CA GLY A 57 -14.33 -0.37 -15.09
C GLY A 57 -13.80 -0.90 -13.75
N LEU A 58 -12.48 -1.01 -13.63
CA LEU A 58 -11.83 -1.43 -12.39
C LEU A 58 -11.93 -0.38 -11.29
N ALA A 59 -11.87 0.90 -11.64
CA ALA A 59 -12.11 1.99 -10.69
C ALA A 59 -13.51 1.92 -10.12
N VAL A 60 -14.54 1.69 -10.95
CA VAL A 60 -15.92 1.52 -10.47
C VAL A 60 -16.01 0.35 -9.49
N LEU A 61 -15.37 -0.78 -9.79
CA LEU A 61 -15.38 -1.94 -8.92
C LEU A 61 -14.70 -1.67 -7.57
N VAL A 62 -13.56 -0.97 -7.58
CA VAL A 62 -12.86 -0.57 -6.34
C VAL A 62 -13.65 0.47 -5.55
N LEU A 63 -14.22 1.49 -6.19
CA LEU A 63 -15.05 2.49 -5.50
C LEU A 63 -16.28 1.86 -4.85
N THR A 64 -16.90 0.90 -5.53
CA THR A 64 -18.02 0.11 -4.97
C THR A 64 -17.53 -0.72 -3.79
N GLY A 65 -16.36 -1.37 -3.90
CA GLY A 65 -15.79 -2.12 -2.80
C GLY A 65 -15.47 -1.26 -1.57
N VAL A 66 -14.88 -0.07 -1.78
CA VAL A 66 -14.61 0.93 -0.74
C VAL A 66 -15.89 1.37 -0.04
N TYR A 67 -16.97 1.60 -0.78
CA TYR A 67 -18.28 1.90 -0.20
C TYR A 67 -18.76 0.80 0.76
N PHE A 68 -18.58 -0.47 0.39
CA PHE A 68 -18.96 -1.60 1.26
C PHE A 68 -18.04 -1.77 2.48
N LEU A 69 -16.80 -1.29 2.46
CA LEU A 69 -15.93 -1.33 3.65
C LEU A 69 -16.45 -0.45 4.78
N VAL A 70 -17.17 0.63 4.46
CA VAL A 70 -17.70 1.57 5.45
C VAL A 70 -19.12 1.98 5.07
N PRO A 71 -20.13 1.25 5.54
CA PRO A 71 -21.53 1.57 5.23
C PRO A 71 -22.03 2.86 5.88
N GLU A 72 -21.38 3.35 6.95
CA GLU A 72 -21.76 4.61 7.62
C GLU A 72 -20.72 5.72 7.37
N VAL A 73 -21.08 6.68 6.53
CA VAL A 73 -20.24 7.84 6.20
C VAL A 73 -20.35 8.89 7.30
N SER A 74 -19.44 8.85 8.27
CA SER A 74 -19.43 9.77 9.41
C SER A 74 -18.01 10.01 9.92
N PHE A 75 -17.65 11.27 10.16
CA PHE A 75 -16.37 11.64 10.82
C PHE A 75 -16.32 11.25 12.31
N LYS A 76 -17.38 10.65 12.84
CA LYS A 76 -17.39 10.02 14.18
C LYS A 76 -17.15 8.52 14.12
N ASN A 77 -17.13 7.93 12.92
CA ASN A 77 -16.93 6.50 12.70
C ASN A 77 -15.45 6.24 12.40
N ASP A 78 -14.76 5.52 13.29
CA ASP A 78 -13.33 5.25 13.16
C ASP A 78 -13.01 4.40 11.92
N HIS A 79 -13.91 3.51 11.48
CA HIS A 79 -13.75 2.76 10.24
C HIS A 79 -13.77 3.68 9.01
N PHE A 80 -14.63 4.69 9.01
CA PHE A 80 -14.66 5.71 7.94
C PHE A 80 -13.34 6.47 7.87
N ILE A 81 -12.85 6.95 9.00
CA ILE A 81 -11.58 7.67 9.08
C ILE A 81 -10.43 6.75 8.63
N ALA A 82 -10.43 5.49 9.07
CA ALA A 82 -9.43 4.50 8.67
C ALA A 82 -9.40 4.29 7.15
N VAL A 83 -10.56 4.18 6.49
CA VAL A 83 -10.62 4.03 5.02
C VAL A 83 -10.11 5.28 4.32
N VAL A 84 -10.54 6.48 4.74
CA VAL A 84 -10.08 7.73 4.13
C VAL A 84 -8.56 7.86 4.26
N VAL A 85 -8.02 7.64 5.45
CA VAL A 85 -6.58 7.74 5.69
C VAL A 85 -5.82 6.62 4.98
N GLY A 86 -6.39 5.41 4.90
CA GLY A 86 -5.84 4.29 4.13
C GLY A 86 -5.77 4.58 2.63
N ILE A 87 -6.76 5.25 2.05
CA ILE A 87 -6.75 5.69 0.64
C ILE A 87 -5.73 6.81 0.42
N ILE A 88 -5.57 7.74 1.38
CA ILE A 88 -4.49 8.73 1.34
C ILE A 88 -3.13 8.02 1.34
N SER A 89 -2.96 7.01 2.19
CA SER A 89 -1.78 6.17 2.22
C SER A 89 -1.52 5.48 0.88
N ALA A 90 -2.57 4.92 0.28
CA ALA A 90 -2.53 4.29 -1.05
C ALA A 90 -2.04 5.25 -2.13
N LEU A 91 -2.50 6.50 -2.11
CA LEU A 91 -2.08 7.54 -3.04
C LEU A 91 -0.59 7.84 -2.95
N PHE A 92 -0.08 8.12 -1.75
CA PHE A 92 1.33 8.40 -1.54
C PHE A 92 2.22 7.20 -1.89
N TYR A 93 1.75 5.99 -1.60
CA TYR A 93 2.44 4.76 -1.97
C TYR A 93 2.54 4.57 -3.48
N ALA A 94 1.42 4.76 -4.20
CA ALA A 94 1.37 4.68 -5.65
C ALA A 94 2.34 5.68 -6.29
N ILE A 95 2.27 6.96 -5.87
CA ILE A 95 3.17 8.01 -6.38
C ILE A 95 4.63 7.65 -6.11
N ARG A 96 4.97 7.24 -4.89
CA ARG A 96 6.33 6.80 -4.53
C ARG A 96 6.82 5.69 -5.44
N ASN A 97 5.99 4.66 -5.68
CA ASN A 97 6.37 3.52 -6.49
C ASN A 97 6.59 3.90 -7.97
N ILE A 98 5.69 4.72 -8.53
CA ILE A 98 5.80 5.21 -9.91
C ILE A 98 7.07 6.04 -10.09
N LEU A 99 7.35 6.96 -9.17
CA LEU A 99 8.54 7.82 -9.25
C LEU A 99 9.86 7.06 -9.03
N MET A 100 9.83 5.93 -8.33
CA MET A 100 10.99 5.06 -8.12
C MET A 100 11.30 4.16 -9.31
N LYS A 101 10.30 3.78 -10.11
CA LYS A 101 10.48 2.92 -11.29
C LYS A 101 11.64 3.34 -12.23
N PRO A 102 11.74 4.60 -12.73
CA PRO A 102 12.86 4.99 -13.58
C PRO A 102 14.21 5.07 -12.84
N LYS A 103 14.20 5.13 -11.50
CA LYS A 103 15.43 5.23 -10.68
C LYS A 103 16.06 3.87 -10.44
N VAL A 104 15.27 2.83 -10.25
CA VAL A 104 15.79 1.46 -10.05
C VAL A 104 16.50 0.91 -11.28
N ALA A 105 16.25 1.47 -12.47
CA ALA A 105 17.00 1.13 -13.69
C ALA A 105 18.45 1.65 -13.68
N ARG A 106 18.75 2.67 -12.85
CA ARG A 106 20.06 3.33 -12.80
C ARG A 106 20.81 3.11 -11.49
N TYR A 107 20.10 2.83 -10.41
CA TYR A 107 20.67 2.70 -9.07
C TYR A 107 20.25 1.39 -8.42
N ASP A 108 21.09 0.88 -7.52
CA ASP A 108 20.74 -0.30 -6.73
C ASP A 108 19.54 -0.03 -5.80
N GLY A 109 18.64 -1.01 -5.67
CA GLY A 109 17.45 -0.90 -4.85
C GLY A 109 17.77 -0.63 -3.38
N SER A 110 18.86 -1.22 -2.86
CA SER A 110 19.29 -1.08 -1.47
C SER A 110 19.76 0.36 -1.18
N VAL A 111 20.48 0.97 -2.12
CA VAL A 111 20.92 2.37 -2.02
C VAL A 111 19.72 3.31 -2.05
N LEU A 112 18.75 3.06 -2.94
CA LEU A 112 17.51 3.84 -3.00
C LEU A 112 16.68 3.70 -1.71
N MET A 113 16.63 2.51 -1.12
CA MET A 113 15.96 2.29 0.18
C MET A 113 16.68 3.02 1.31
N PHE A 114 18.01 2.96 1.37
CA PHE A 114 18.80 3.65 2.40
C PHE A 114 18.48 5.14 2.46
N TYR A 115 18.50 5.85 1.31
CA TYR A 115 18.18 7.28 1.28
C TYR A 115 16.73 7.58 1.66
N GLN A 116 15.78 6.71 1.31
CA GLN A 116 14.38 6.88 1.72
C GLN A 116 14.22 6.70 3.23
N LEU A 117 14.85 5.68 3.82
CA LEU A 117 14.84 5.45 5.25
C LEU A 117 15.49 6.60 6.02
N LEU A 118 16.60 7.17 5.52
CA LEU A 118 17.23 8.34 6.12
C LEU A 118 16.26 9.53 6.18
N VAL A 119 15.53 9.79 5.09
CA VAL A 119 14.51 10.84 5.07
C VAL A 119 13.41 10.57 6.09
N ILE A 120 12.94 9.33 6.20
CA ILE A 120 11.89 8.97 7.16
C ILE A 120 12.39 9.14 8.60
N VAL A 121 13.63 8.75 8.90
CA VAL A 121 14.25 8.97 10.21
C VAL A 121 14.26 10.47 10.54
N VAL A 122 14.72 11.32 9.62
CA VAL A 122 14.72 12.77 9.83
C VAL A 122 13.29 13.30 10.02
N MET A 123 12.35 12.85 9.19
CA MET A 123 10.95 13.28 9.22
C MET A 123 10.22 12.90 10.51
N LEU A 124 10.49 11.71 11.05
CA LEU A 124 9.81 11.16 12.23
C LEU A 124 10.58 11.39 13.54
N SER A 125 11.87 11.75 13.49
CA SER A 125 12.67 11.98 14.70
C SER A 125 12.08 13.02 15.67
N PRO A 126 11.39 14.10 15.24
CA PRO A 126 10.77 15.02 16.20
C PRO A 126 9.70 14.38 17.08
N LEU A 127 9.02 13.32 16.59
CA LEU A 127 7.99 12.61 17.35
C LEU A 127 8.58 11.81 18.53
N LEU A 128 9.87 11.48 18.47
CA LEU A 128 10.57 10.80 19.56
C LEU A 128 10.64 11.65 20.83
N LEU A 129 10.55 12.98 20.71
CA LEU A 129 10.53 13.90 21.86
C LEU A 129 9.23 13.79 22.68
N PHE A 130 8.18 13.23 22.10
CA PHE A 130 6.86 13.10 22.70
C PHE A 130 6.48 11.65 23.02
N SER A 131 7.40 10.70 22.81
CA SER A 131 7.13 9.26 22.90
C SER A 131 7.76 8.64 24.15
N ASP A 132 7.03 7.72 24.80
CA ASP A 132 7.57 6.94 25.92
C ASP A 132 8.37 5.73 25.40
N PHE A 133 9.69 5.77 25.61
CA PHE A 133 10.61 4.71 25.18
C PHE A 133 10.47 3.41 25.98
N LEU A 134 9.77 3.39 27.11
CA LEU A 134 9.66 2.20 27.95
C LEU A 134 8.89 1.09 27.22
N GLN A 135 7.83 1.43 26.47
CA GLN A 135 7.07 0.48 25.66
C GLN A 135 7.86 -0.06 24.46
N VAL A 136 8.80 0.73 23.93
CA VAL A 136 9.64 0.31 22.80
C VAL A 136 10.61 -0.80 23.23
N LYS A 137 11.18 -0.70 24.43
CA LYS A 137 12.17 -1.68 24.95
C LYS A 137 11.60 -3.09 25.07
N THR A 138 10.33 -3.22 25.44
CA THR A 138 9.67 -4.53 25.60
C THR A 138 9.27 -5.16 24.26
N GLN A 139 9.28 -4.38 23.18
CA GLN A 139 8.84 -4.79 21.83
C GLN A 139 9.99 -4.79 20.81
N LEU A 140 11.25 -4.81 21.26
CA LEU A 140 12.41 -4.71 20.37
C LEU A 140 12.48 -5.83 19.32
N LEU A 141 12.14 -7.06 19.70
CA LEU A 141 12.17 -8.20 18.78
C LEU A 141 11.15 -8.06 17.62
N PRO A 142 9.84 -7.84 17.86
CA PRO A 142 8.89 -7.62 16.78
C PRO A 142 9.19 -6.35 15.97
N ILE A 143 9.69 -5.28 16.60
CA ILE A 143 10.14 -4.07 15.90
C ILE A 143 11.32 -4.37 14.98
N ALA A 144 12.32 -5.13 15.44
CA ALA A 144 13.47 -5.51 14.63
C ALA A 144 13.07 -6.40 13.44
N PHE A 145 12.13 -7.33 13.66
CA PHE A 145 11.58 -8.16 12.59
C PHE A 145 10.85 -7.31 11.53
N LEU A 146 9.99 -6.38 11.96
CA LEU A 146 9.31 -5.42 11.09
C LEU A 146 10.30 -4.54 10.31
N ALA A 147 11.35 -4.04 10.96
CA ALA A 147 12.32 -3.14 10.35
C ALA A 147 13.24 -3.84 9.35
N LEU A 148 13.76 -5.02 9.69
CA LEU A 148 14.76 -5.71 8.87
C LEU A 148 14.12 -6.57 7.79
N ILE A 149 13.14 -7.40 8.15
CA ILE A 149 12.60 -8.42 7.25
C ILE A 149 11.52 -7.81 6.35
N THR A 150 10.44 -7.31 6.93
CA THR A 150 9.30 -6.85 6.11
C THR A 150 9.59 -5.50 5.46
N THR A 151 10.26 -4.61 6.19
CA THR A 151 10.57 -3.27 5.69
C THR A 151 11.79 -3.24 4.78
N THR A 152 12.98 -3.54 5.33
CA THR A 152 14.22 -3.37 4.57
C THR A 152 14.31 -4.37 3.43
N VAL A 153 14.18 -5.67 3.70
CA VAL A 153 14.23 -6.70 2.64
C VAL A 153 13.01 -6.59 1.74
N GLY A 154 11.79 -6.55 2.29
CA GLY A 154 10.56 -6.52 1.49
C GLY A 154 10.48 -5.34 0.52
N HIS A 155 10.72 -4.11 0.97
CA HIS A 155 10.67 -2.94 0.07
C HIS A 155 11.88 -2.84 -0.86
N THR A 156 13.05 -3.39 -0.49
CA THR A 156 14.18 -3.50 -1.42
C THR A 156 13.83 -4.44 -2.57
N LEU A 157 13.28 -5.62 -2.28
CA LEU A 157 12.82 -6.57 -3.30
C LEU A 157 11.71 -5.97 -4.18
N LEU A 158 10.76 -5.24 -3.57
CA LEU A 158 9.74 -4.52 -4.33
C LEU A 158 10.37 -3.51 -5.29
N LEU A 159 11.34 -2.70 -4.85
CA LEU A 159 12.02 -1.76 -5.75
C LEU A 159 12.77 -2.48 -6.86
N MET A 160 13.47 -3.57 -6.55
CA MET A 160 14.16 -4.37 -7.56
C MET A 160 13.19 -4.96 -8.58
N SER A 161 11.96 -5.31 -8.18
CA SER A 161 10.93 -5.82 -9.10
C SER A 161 10.56 -4.81 -10.20
N PHE A 162 10.67 -3.51 -9.94
CA PHE A 162 10.38 -2.47 -10.94
C PHE A 162 11.38 -2.43 -12.11
N LYS A 163 12.50 -3.17 -12.02
CA LYS A 163 13.41 -3.41 -13.16
C LYS A 163 12.79 -4.34 -14.21
N HIS A 164 11.89 -5.23 -13.78
CA HIS A 164 11.29 -6.28 -14.60
C HIS A 164 9.80 -6.04 -14.86
N PHE A 165 9.14 -5.28 -13.99
CA PHE A 165 7.70 -5.06 -14.02
C PHE A 165 7.34 -3.57 -14.01
N SER A 166 6.19 -3.24 -14.59
CA SER A 166 5.60 -1.91 -14.41
C SER A 166 5.18 -1.67 -12.96
N ALA A 167 5.00 -0.41 -12.55
CA ALA A 167 4.51 -0.12 -11.20
C ALA A 167 3.10 -0.70 -11.02
N THR A 168 2.27 -0.62 -12.06
CA THR A 168 0.94 -1.26 -12.11
C THR A 168 1.05 -2.79 -11.94
N THR A 169 1.90 -3.47 -12.72
CA THR A 169 2.05 -4.93 -12.62
C THR A 169 2.53 -5.37 -11.24
N ALA A 170 3.55 -4.72 -10.70
CA ALA A 170 4.07 -5.02 -9.37
C ALA A 170 3.00 -4.77 -8.29
N SER A 171 2.21 -3.70 -8.41
CA SER A 171 1.13 -3.40 -7.47
C SER A 171 0.04 -4.48 -7.43
N ILE A 172 -0.29 -5.04 -8.59
CA ILE A 172 -1.26 -6.14 -8.74
C ILE A 172 -0.74 -7.41 -8.05
N MET A 173 0.54 -7.74 -8.26
CA MET A 173 1.17 -8.90 -7.62
C MET A 173 1.16 -8.78 -6.09
N SER A 174 1.40 -7.57 -5.57
CA SER A 174 1.33 -7.34 -4.12
C SER A 174 -0.07 -7.49 -3.55
N SER A 175 -1.15 -7.40 -4.34
CA SER A 175 -2.53 -7.51 -3.85
C SER A 175 -2.96 -8.88 -3.36
N VAL A 176 -2.05 -9.86 -3.35
CA VAL A 176 -2.24 -11.10 -2.58
C VAL A 176 -1.99 -10.87 -1.09
N GLN A 177 -1.18 -9.87 -0.71
CA GLN A 177 -0.89 -9.54 0.69
C GLN A 177 -2.12 -9.28 1.57
N PRO A 178 -3.18 -8.53 1.17
CA PRO A 178 -4.40 -8.37 1.97
C PRO A 178 -5.06 -9.72 2.29
N ILE A 179 -5.00 -10.70 1.39
CA ILE A 179 -5.56 -12.04 1.64
C ILE A 179 -4.83 -12.68 2.82
N TYR A 180 -3.50 -12.71 2.77
CA TYR A 180 -2.70 -13.27 3.87
C TYR A 180 -2.84 -12.45 5.15
N GLY A 181 -2.86 -11.11 5.07
CA GLY A 181 -3.01 -10.25 6.23
C GLY A 181 -4.34 -10.44 6.94
N ILE A 182 -5.45 -10.57 6.19
CA ILE A 182 -6.77 -10.85 6.75
C ILE A 182 -6.81 -12.24 7.39
N LEU A 183 -6.27 -13.27 6.73
CA LEU A 183 -6.19 -14.62 7.29
C LEU A 183 -5.39 -14.67 8.59
N LEU A 184 -4.25 -13.98 8.63
CA LEU A 184 -3.41 -13.88 9.83
C LEU A 184 -4.09 -13.05 10.92
N GLY A 185 -4.82 -11.98 10.56
CA GLY A 185 -5.62 -11.19 11.51
C GLY A 185 -6.73 -12.03 12.16
N MET A 186 -7.42 -12.87 11.39
CA MET A 186 -8.40 -13.82 11.93
C MET A 186 -7.75 -14.83 12.89
N LEU A 187 -6.60 -15.40 12.51
CA LEU A 187 -5.95 -16.47 13.28
C LEU A 187 -5.27 -15.97 14.57
N PHE A 188 -4.56 -14.84 14.49
CA PHE A 188 -3.71 -14.35 15.58
C PHE A 188 -4.33 -13.21 16.39
N LEU A 189 -5.24 -12.43 15.79
CA LEU A 189 -5.87 -11.28 16.44
C LEU A 189 -7.36 -11.50 16.73
N ASN A 190 -7.93 -12.64 16.32
CA ASN A 190 -9.37 -12.93 16.39
C ASN A 190 -10.24 -11.86 15.71
N GLU A 191 -9.70 -11.19 14.68
CA GLU A 191 -10.42 -10.17 13.91
C GLU A 191 -11.20 -10.81 12.76
N ILE A 192 -12.44 -11.21 13.01
CA ILE A 192 -13.32 -11.76 11.98
C ILE A 192 -13.97 -10.61 11.20
N PRO A 193 -13.70 -10.45 9.88
CA PRO A 193 -14.28 -9.38 9.10
C PRO A 193 -15.81 -9.52 9.00
N GLU A 194 -16.51 -8.40 9.15
CA GLU A 194 -17.94 -8.37 8.94
C GLU A 194 -18.32 -8.63 7.47
N LEU A 195 -19.57 -9.03 7.24
CA LEU A 195 -20.06 -9.37 5.91
C LEU A 195 -19.87 -8.23 4.90
N HIS A 196 -20.09 -6.98 5.31
CA HIS A 196 -19.88 -5.81 4.46
C HIS A 196 -18.41 -5.65 4.06
N THR A 197 -17.48 -5.89 5.00
CA THR A 197 -16.03 -5.86 4.75
C THR A 197 -15.61 -7.00 3.81
N ILE A 198 -16.22 -8.19 3.95
CA ILE A 198 -15.98 -9.31 3.04
C ILE A 198 -16.44 -8.96 1.63
N ILE A 199 -17.66 -8.42 1.46
CA ILE A 199 -18.18 -8.00 0.16
C ILE A 199 -17.29 -6.93 -0.46
N GLY A 200 -16.94 -5.89 0.31
CA GLY A 200 -16.06 -4.82 -0.15
C GLY A 200 -14.68 -5.32 -0.56
N GLY A 201 -14.10 -6.20 0.26
CA GLY A 201 -12.82 -6.84 -0.02
C GLY A 201 -12.84 -7.70 -1.27
N LEU A 202 -13.89 -8.51 -1.47
CA LEU A 202 -14.06 -9.31 -2.67
C LEU A 202 -14.15 -8.43 -3.94
N LEU A 203 -14.85 -7.30 -3.89
CA LEU A 203 -14.93 -6.37 -5.02
C LEU A 203 -13.55 -5.76 -5.34
N ILE A 204 -12.84 -5.26 -4.32
CA ILE A 204 -11.49 -4.67 -4.48
C ILE A 204 -10.52 -5.71 -5.06
N LEU A 205 -10.47 -6.91 -4.47
CA LEU A 205 -9.58 -7.97 -4.91
C LEU A 205 -9.94 -8.46 -6.32
N SER A 206 -11.24 -8.58 -6.64
CA SER A 206 -11.69 -8.94 -7.99
C SER A 206 -11.20 -7.96 -9.05
N ALA A 207 -11.23 -6.65 -8.76
CA ALA A 207 -10.69 -5.64 -9.67
C ALA A 207 -9.20 -5.90 -9.95
N VAL A 208 -8.44 -6.24 -8.92
CA VAL A 208 -7.02 -6.55 -9.08
C VAL A 208 -6.80 -7.84 -9.85
N PHE A 209 -7.54 -8.90 -9.56
CA PHE A 209 -7.44 -10.18 -10.29
C PHE A 209 -7.78 -10.01 -11.77
N ILE A 210 -8.84 -9.26 -12.09
CA ILE A 210 -9.20 -8.95 -13.47
C ILE A 210 -8.04 -8.22 -14.16
N GLU A 211 -7.44 -7.22 -13.54
CA GLU A 211 -6.31 -6.50 -14.13
C GLU A 211 -5.06 -7.38 -14.30
N SER A 212 -4.80 -8.27 -13.35
CA SER A 212 -3.71 -9.26 -13.42
C SER A 212 -3.81 -10.11 -14.68
N THR A 213 -4.99 -10.70 -14.92
CA THR A 213 -5.20 -11.56 -16.10
C THR A 213 -5.07 -10.79 -17.40
N ARG A 214 -5.49 -9.52 -17.44
CA ARG A 214 -5.41 -8.66 -18.62
C ARG A 214 -3.97 -8.27 -18.94
N THR A 215 -3.21 -7.87 -17.92
CA THR A 215 -1.78 -7.54 -18.05
C THR A 215 -0.98 -8.73 -18.58
N MET A 216 -1.23 -9.94 -18.07
CA MET A 216 -0.58 -11.16 -18.57
C MET A 216 -0.95 -11.49 -20.03
N ARG A 217 -2.21 -11.29 -20.43
CA ARG A 217 -2.64 -11.50 -21.82
C ARG A 217 -1.99 -10.51 -22.78
N THR A 218 -1.87 -9.24 -22.40
CA THR A 218 -1.18 -8.24 -23.22
C THR A 218 0.30 -8.57 -23.40
N ALA A 219 0.99 -9.01 -22.34
CA ALA A 219 2.40 -9.40 -22.40
C ALA A 219 2.67 -10.65 -23.26
N LYS A 220 1.69 -11.58 -23.37
CA LYS A 220 1.80 -12.75 -24.24
C LYS A 220 1.59 -12.42 -25.72
N ASN A 221 0.92 -11.30 -26.02
CA ASN A 221 0.55 -10.90 -27.38
C ASN A 221 1.49 -9.83 -27.98
N SER A 222 2.50 -9.38 -27.23
CA SER A 222 3.54 -8.42 -27.64
C SER A 222 4.86 -9.13 -27.92
#